data_AF-A0AAV5JTR8-F1
#
_entry.id   AF-A0AAV5JTR8-F1
#
_cell.length_a   1.000
_cell.length_b   1.000
_cell.length_c   1.000
_cell.angle_alpha   90.00
_cell.angle_beta   90.00
_cell.angle_gamma   90.00
#
_symmetry.space_group_name_H-M   'P 1'
#
loop_
_entity.id
_entity.type
_entity.pdbx_description
1 polymer ?
#
loop_
_entity_poly.entity_id
_entity_poly.type
_entity_poly.pdbx_seq_one_letter_code
_entity_poly.pdbx_strand_id
1 'polypeptide(L)'
;MVLPFCSFPSAPSNPVTCNSGAVMPSWFDIHKIPVTADSPKDESGVLKAVQNVHAMIDKEVAAGTDPNNVFVCGFSQGGALTLTSVLLYPKKLGGGAVFSGWIPFNSSLIERFPPDAKKVLIIQLYQSYVVHLNTFPFIFLSFLLCSNEMKM
;
A
#
# COMPACT_ATOMS: atom_id res chain seq x y z
N MET A 1 -0.40 17.01 2.92
CA MET A 1 -1.18 17.49 4.09
C MET A 1 -0.93 16.52 5.22
N VAL A 2 -0.48 17.00 6.39
CA VAL A 2 -0.25 16.15 7.58
C VAL A 2 -1.38 16.49 8.54
N LEU A 3 -2.31 15.55 8.74
CA LEU A 3 -3.22 15.63 9.88
C LEU A 3 -2.45 15.10 11.10
N PRO A 4 -2.75 15.56 12.33
CA PRO A 4 -1.92 15.25 13.50
C PRO A 4 -1.72 13.75 13.77
N PHE A 5 -2.57 12.88 13.19
CA PHE A 5 -2.49 11.43 13.32
C PHE A 5 -2.50 10.68 11.98
N CYS A 6 -2.54 11.42 10.86
CA CYS A 6 -2.59 10.81 9.53
C CYS A 6 -1.54 11.36 8.57
N SER A 7 -0.75 10.45 8.00
CA SER A 7 0.25 10.75 6.98
C SER A 7 -0.22 10.26 5.60
N PHE A 8 -0.13 11.15 4.61
CA PHE A 8 -0.49 10.91 3.21
C PHE A 8 0.73 11.14 2.32
N PRO A 9 1.65 10.16 2.21
CA PRO A 9 2.86 10.31 1.42
C PRO A 9 2.52 10.30 -0.08
N SER A 10 3.27 11.08 -0.85
CA SER A 10 3.18 11.07 -2.31
C SER A 10 4.17 10.05 -2.88
N ALA A 11 3.73 9.30 -3.89
CA ALA A 11 4.63 8.40 -4.61
C ALA A 11 5.71 9.18 -5.37
N PRO A 12 6.92 8.63 -5.50
CA PRO A 12 7.94 9.20 -6.38
C PRO A 12 7.49 9.20 -7.84
N SER A 13 8.05 10.12 -8.63
CA SER A 13 7.84 10.15 -10.08
C SER A 13 8.66 9.06 -10.75
N ASN A 14 7.99 8.07 -11.32
CA ASN A 14 8.60 6.91 -11.98
C ASN A 14 8.00 6.70 -13.37
N PRO A 15 8.75 6.13 -14.33
CA PRO A 15 8.17 5.66 -15.58
C PRO A 15 7.19 4.52 -15.31
N VAL A 16 6.05 4.52 -16.01
CA VAL A 16 5.01 3.48 -15.87
C VAL A 16 4.81 2.75 -17.20
N THR A 17 5.13 1.45 -17.22
CA THR A 17 5.15 0.63 -18.44
C THR A 17 3.79 0.56 -19.14
N CYS A 18 2.69 0.39 -18.40
CA CYS A 18 1.34 0.35 -18.99
C CYS A 18 0.93 1.67 -19.65
N ASN A 19 1.60 2.78 -19.30
CA ASN A 19 1.39 4.11 -19.86
C ASN A 19 2.53 4.49 -20.83
N SER A 20 3.06 3.51 -21.57
CA SER A 20 4.12 3.71 -22.56
C SER A 20 5.39 4.38 -22.00
N GLY A 21 5.71 4.13 -20.72
CA GLY A 21 6.89 4.69 -20.05
C GLY A 21 6.74 6.15 -19.61
N ALA A 22 5.53 6.73 -19.66
CA ALA A 22 5.28 8.08 -19.16
C ALA A 22 5.65 8.19 -17.67
N VAL A 23 6.33 9.29 -17.32
CA VAL A 23 6.77 9.56 -15.94
C VAL A 23 5.62 10.20 -15.17
N MET A 24 5.20 9.55 -14.09
CA MET A 24 4.13 10.02 -13.21
C MET A 24 4.31 9.47 -11.79
N PRO A 25 3.59 10.01 -10.78
CA PRO A 25 3.62 9.45 -9.44
C PRO A 25 3.20 7.97 -9.44
N SER A 26 4.11 7.08 -9.07
CA SER A 26 3.86 5.64 -9.04
C SER A 26 4.77 4.96 -8.00
N TRP A 27 4.19 4.12 -7.15
CA TRP A 27 4.97 3.43 -6.10
C TRP A 27 5.92 2.37 -6.67
N PHE A 28 5.48 1.66 -7.70
CA PHE A 28 6.23 0.61 -8.39
C PHE A 28 5.70 0.46 -9.82
N ASP A 29 6.38 -0.27 -10.70
CA ASP A 29 5.96 -0.33 -12.09
C ASP A 29 4.69 -1.19 -12.29
N ILE A 30 3.80 -0.74 -13.17
CA ILE A 30 2.61 -1.48 -13.58
C ILE A 30 2.79 -1.82 -15.07
N HIS A 31 2.93 -3.10 -15.36
CA HIS A 31 3.19 -3.56 -16.72
C HIS A 31 1.94 -3.56 -17.60
N LYS A 32 0.78 -3.88 -17.03
CA LYS A 32 -0.47 -4.04 -17.78
C LYS A 32 -1.68 -3.66 -16.93
N ILE A 33 -2.66 -3.05 -17.59
CA ILE A 33 -4.00 -2.77 -17.06
C ILE A 33 -5.02 -3.31 -18.09
N PRO A 34 -6.14 -3.97 -17.68
CA PRO A 34 -6.50 -4.31 -16.31
C PRO A 34 -5.54 -5.33 -15.70
N VAL A 35 -5.31 -5.24 -14.39
CA VAL A 35 -4.46 -6.18 -13.64
C VAL A 35 -5.22 -7.48 -13.45
N THR A 36 -4.64 -8.59 -13.89
CA THR A 36 -5.16 -9.95 -13.76
C THR A 36 -4.19 -10.82 -12.94
N ALA A 37 -4.62 -12.02 -12.52
CA ALA A 37 -3.76 -12.96 -11.79
C ALA A 37 -2.45 -13.27 -12.55
N ASP A 38 -2.53 -13.36 -13.88
CA ASP A 38 -1.42 -13.68 -14.78
C ASP A 38 -0.60 -12.46 -15.22
N SER A 39 -0.96 -11.26 -14.77
CA SER A 39 -0.21 -10.05 -15.12
C SER A 39 1.22 -10.10 -14.55
N PRO A 40 2.23 -9.64 -15.31
CA PRO A 40 3.60 -9.53 -14.80
C PRO A 40 3.67 -8.65 -13.55
N LYS A 41 4.45 -9.08 -12.56
CA LYS A 41 4.57 -8.42 -11.25
C LYS A 41 5.98 -7.84 -11.11
N ASP A 42 6.09 -6.54 -10.87
CA ASP A 42 7.35 -5.88 -10.51
C ASP A 42 7.66 -6.11 -9.02
N GLU A 43 7.99 -7.36 -8.65
CA GLU A 43 8.25 -7.70 -7.25
C GLU A 43 9.41 -6.86 -6.68
N SER A 44 10.40 -6.51 -7.51
CA SER A 44 11.54 -5.70 -7.10
C SER A 44 11.16 -4.25 -6.76
N GLY A 45 10.34 -3.60 -7.58
CA GLY A 45 9.83 -2.26 -7.32
C GLY A 45 8.87 -2.23 -6.16
N VAL A 46 8.03 -3.26 -6.02
CA VAL A 46 7.15 -3.43 -4.85
C VAL A 46 7.98 -3.48 -3.57
N LEU A 47 9.03 -4.30 -3.52
CA LEU A 47 9.88 -4.40 -2.32
C LEU A 47 10.61 -3.08 -1.99
N LYS A 48 11.05 -2.31 -3.01
CA LYS A 48 11.59 -0.97 -2.80
C LYS A 48 10.55 -0.01 -2.23
N ALA A 49 9.32 -0.05 -2.75
CA ALA A 49 8.23 0.76 -2.23
C ALA A 49 7.85 0.37 -0.78
N VAL A 50 7.87 -0.92 -0.46
CA VAL A 50 7.67 -1.43 0.89
C VAL A 50 8.71 -0.88 1.86
N GLN A 51 9.99 -0.84 1.47
CA GLN A 51 11.05 -0.25 2.31
C GLN A 51 10.77 1.22 2.64
N ASN A 52 10.24 1.98 1.68
CA ASN A 52 9.85 3.38 1.92
C ASN A 52 8.71 3.47 2.94
N VAL A 53 7.69 2.61 2.83
CA VAL A 53 6.58 2.56 3.79
C VAL A 53 7.06 2.11 5.17
N HIS A 54 7.93 1.10 5.24
CA HIS A 54 8.53 0.64 6.49
C HIS A 54 9.32 1.74 7.18
N ALA A 55 10.12 2.51 6.45
CA ALA A 55 10.85 3.65 7.01
C ALA A 55 9.91 4.71 7.61
N MET A 56 8.72 4.92 7.01
CA MET A 56 7.70 5.82 7.57
C MET A 56 7.10 5.24 8.86
N ILE A 57 6.75 3.95 8.87
CA ILE A 57 6.23 3.27 10.06
C ILE A 57 7.26 3.29 11.18
N ASP A 58 8.52 2.95 10.89
CA ASP A 58 9.62 2.93 11.85
C ASP A 58 9.84 4.30 12.49
N LYS A 59 9.68 5.38 11.72
CA LYS A 59 9.75 6.75 12.22
C LYS A 59 8.64 7.05 13.24
N GLU A 60 7.39 6.66 12.95
CA GLU A 60 6.27 6.85 13.88
C GLU A 60 6.43 6.00 15.15
N VAL A 61 6.85 4.75 15.00
CA VAL A 61 7.14 3.85 16.13
C VAL A 61 8.29 4.40 16.99
N ALA A 62 9.34 4.92 16.38
CA ALA A 62 10.46 5.54 17.09
C ALA A 62 10.05 6.85 17.80
N ALA A 63 9.01 7.54 17.31
CA ALA A 63 8.43 8.71 17.95
C ALA A 63 7.51 8.35 19.14
N GLY A 64 7.28 7.06 19.42
CA GLY A 64 6.59 6.56 20.60
C GLY A 64 5.25 5.89 20.32
N THR A 65 4.79 5.82 19.07
CA THR A 65 3.55 5.12 18.72
C THR A 65 3.70 3.61 18.87
N ASP A 66 2.80 2.97 19.63
CA ASP A 66 2.72 1.50 19.67
C ASP A 66 2.42 0.97 18.25
N PRO A 67 3.20 0.00 17.71
CA PRO A 67 2.91 -0.63 16.43
C PRO A 67 1.47 -1.14 16.28
N ASN A 68 0.84 -1.61 17.36
CA ASN A 68 -0.56 -2.04 17.37
C ASN A 68 -1.57 -0.90 17.13
N ASN A 69 -1.14 0.36 17.25
CA ASN A 69 -1.94 1.53 16.96
C ASN A 69 -1.68 2.09 15.55
N VAL A 70 -0.75 1.51 14.78
CA VAL A 70 -0.45 1.93 13.40
C VAL A 70 -1.30 1.15 12.42
N PHE A 71 -2.07 1.88 11.60
CA PHE A 71 -2.86 1.33 10.50
C PHE A 71 -2.31 1.81 9.18
N VAL A 72 -2.19 0.91 8.21
CA VAL A 72 -1.77 1.22 6.84
C VAL A 72 -2.94 1.02 5.90
N CYS A 73 -3.28 2.01 5.09
CA CYS A 73 -4.41 1.91 4.17
C CYS A 73 -4.04 2.44 2.80
N GLY A 74 -4.70 1.95 1.74
CA GLY A 74 -4.42 2.43 0.40
C GLY A 74 -5.44 2.05 -0.66
N PHE A 75 -5.54 2.89 -1.69
CA PHE A 75 -6.40 2.65 -2.86
C PHE A 75 -5.62 2.17 -4.09
N SER A 76 -6.18 1.22 -4.85
CA SER A 76 -5.62 0.69 -6.10
C SER A 76 -4.18 0.21 -5.93
N GLN A 77 -3.20 0.83 -6.59
CA GLN A 77 -1.78 0.53 -6.41
C GLN A 77 -1.32 0.74 -4.96
N GLY A 78 -1.85 1.76 -4.28
CA GLY A 78 -1.66 1.94 -2.85
C GLY A 78 -2.29 0.83 -2.01
N GLY A 79 -3.39 0.22 -2.47
CA GLY A 79 -3.97 -0.95 -1.81
C GLY A 79 -3.04 -2.17 -1.91
N ALA A 80 -2.46 -2.40 -3.09
CA ALA A 80 -1.49 -3.47 -3.31
C ALA A 80 -0.21 -3.28 -2.47
N LEU A 81 0.29 -2.05 -2.38
CA LEU A 81 1.43 -1.71 -1.54
C LEU A 81 1.09 -1.82 -0.04
N THR A 82 -0.11 -1.43 0.39
CA THR A 82 -0.59 -1.61 1.77
C THR A 82 -0.52 -3.08 2.18
N LEU A 83 -1.10 -3.95 1.36
CA LEU A 83 -1.13 -5.40 1.61
C LEU A 83 0.29 -5.93 1.84
N THR A 84 1.20 -5.61 0.92
CA THR A 84 2.57 -6.13 0.97
C THR A 84 3.37 -5.53 2.13
N SER A 85 3.18 -4.24 2.42
CA SER A 85 3.88 -3.55 3.50
C SER A 85 3.52 -4.15 4.86
N VAL A 86 2.23 -4.41 5.10
CA VAL A 86 1.76 -5.01 6.35
C VAL A 86 2.26 -6.45 6.50
N LEU A 87 2.20 -7.26 5.44
CA LEU A 87 2.58 -8.68 5.48
C LEU A 87 4.09 -8.90 5.64
N LEU A 88 4.92 -7.91 5.30
CA LEU A 88 6.37 -7.97 5.44
C LEU A 88 6.91 -7.21 6.66
N TYR A 89 6.07 -6.46 7.38
CA TYR A 89 6.56 -5.68 8.51
C TYR A 89 6.91 -6.62 9.69
N PRO A 90 8.07 -6.43 10.36
CA PRO A 90 8.57 -7.39 11.36
C PRO A 90 7.76 -7.41 12.66
N LYS A 91 6.97 -6.36 12.94
CA LYS A 91 6.11 -6.27 14.13
C LYS A 91 4.64 -6.36 13.72
N LYS A 92 3.79 -6.84 14.63
CA LYS A 92 2.34 -6.76 14.43
C LYS A 92 1.92 -5.28 14.40
N LEU A 93 1.24 -4.90 13.32
CA LEU A 93 0.57 -3.60 13.18
C LEU A 93 -0.89 -3.68 13.65
N GLY A 94 -1.52 -2.52 13.85
CA GLY A 94 -2.94 -2.43 14.19
C GLY A 94 -3.85 -2.98 13.10
N GLY A 95 -3.51 -2.72 11.84
CA GLY A 95 -4.26 -3.26 10.71
C GLY A 95 -3.85 -2.74 9.34
N GLY A 96 -4.38 -3.38 8.31
CA GLY A 96 -4.30 -2.95 6.92
C GLY A 96 -5.70 -2.73 6.32
N ALA A 97 -5.93 -1.63 5.61
CA ALA A 97 -7.16 -1.44 4.83
C ALA A 97 -6.87 -1.26 3.33
N VAL A 98 -7.31 -2.23 2.53
CA VAL A 98 -7.04 -2.32 1.10
C VAL A 98 -8.31 -1.98 0.32
N PHE A 99 -8.29 -0.88 -0.43
CA PHE A 99 -9.41 -0.45 -1.27
C PHE A 99 -9.09 -0.70 -2.75
N SER A 100 -9.81 -1.63 -3.40
CA SER A 100 -9.62 -1.96 -4.82
C SER A 100 -8.17 -2.32 -5.21
N GLY A 101 -7.42 -2.93 -4.29
CA GLY A 101 -6.04 -3.38 -4.52
C GLY A 101 -5.96 -4.77 -5.17
N TRP A 102 -4.75 -5.25 -5.39
CA TRP A 102 -4.45 -6.60 -5.86
C TRP A 102 -3.23 -7.18 -5.11
N ILE A 103 -2.88 -8.43 -5.37
CA ILE A 103 -1.66 -9.07 -4.84
C ILE A 103 -0.50 -8.79 -5.80
N PRO A 104 0.50 -7.95 -5.45
CA PRO A 104 1.53 -7.51 -6.38
C PRO A 104 2.81 -8.37 -6.33
N PHE A 105 2.77 -9.54 -5.70
CA PHE A 105 3.91 -10.44 -5.53
C PHE A 105 3.57 -11.90 -5.87
N ASN A 106 4.59 -12.74 -6.04
CA ASN A 106 4.43 -14.17 -6.27
C ASN A 106 4.37 -14.96 -4.95
N SER A 107 3.91 -16.21 -5.02
CA SER A 107 3.78 -17.09 -3.84
C SER A 107 5.09 -17.31 -3.09
N SER A 108 6.24 -17.22 -3.77
CA SER A 108 7.58 -17.27 -3.15
C SER A 108 7.80 -16.21 -2.08
N LEU A 109 7.10 -15.07 -2.16
CA LEU A 109 7.24 -14.00 -1.16
C LEU A 109 6.56 -14.36 0.17
N ILE A 110 5.61 -15.29 0.17
CA ILE A 110 4.86 -15.71 1.37
C ILE A 110 5.81 -16.34 2.41
N GLU A 111 6.88 -16.99 1.96
CA GLU A 111 7.91 -17.58 2.83
C GLU A 111 8.67 -16.51 3.65
N ARG A 112 8.65 -15.25 3.22
CA ARG A 112 9.30 -14.13 3.90
C ARG A 112 8.41 -13.44 4.94
N PHE A 113 7.16 -13.85 5.08
CA PHE A 113 6.22 -13.21 6.02
C PHE A 113 6.60 -13.51 7.47
N PRO A 114 6.89 -12.48 8.28
CA PRO A 114 7.19 -12.66 9.70
C PRO A 114 6.00 -13.33 10.44
N PRO A 115 6.25 -14.14 11.49
CA PRO A 115 5.18 -14.79 12.25
C PRO A 115 4.14 -13.82 12.81
N ASP A 116 4.56 -12.61 13.20
CA ASP A 116 3.68 -11.59 13.78
C ASP A 116 2.84 -10.85 12.72
N ALA A 117 3.33 -10.75 11.48
CA ALA A 117 2.58 -10.15 10.38
C ALA A 117 1.31 -10.94 10.05
N LYS A 118 1.32 -12.27 10.27
CA LYS A 118 0.16 -13.16 10.10
C LYS A 118 -0.98 -12.89 11.09
N LYS A 119 -0.72 -12.12 12.14
CA LYS A 119 -1.70 -11.75 13.19
C LYS A 119 -2.38 -10.40 12.90
N VAL A 120 -1.97 -9.70 11.85
CA VAL A 120 -2.51 -8.38 11.52
C VAL A 120 -3.88 -8.54 10.85
N LEU A 121 -4.84 -7.72 11.27
CA LEU A 121 -6.16 -7.67 10.63
C LEU A 121 -6.05 -6.92 9.30
N ILE A 122 -6.45 -7.55 8.20
CA ILE A 122 -6.53 -6.93 6.88
C ILE A 122 -8.00 -6.90 6.45
N ILE A 123 -8.51 -5.70 6.18
CA ILE A 123 -9.84 -5.50 5.60
C ILE A 123 -9.64 -5.16 4.12
N GLN A 124 -10.17 -6.00 3.24
CA GLN A 124 -10.10 -5.80 1.80
C GLN A 124 -11.48 -5.53 1.24
N LEU A 125 -11.61 -4.38 0.57
CA LEU A 125 -12.86 -3.91 -0.01
C LEU A 125 -12.71 -3.83 -1.53
N TYR A 126 -13.57 -4.58 -2.22
CA TYR A 126 -13.80 -4.46 -3.65
C TYR A 126 -15.17 -3.84 -3.87
N GLN A 127 -15.29 -2.86 -4.76
CA GLN A 127 -16.62 -2.46 -5.23
C GLN A 127 -17.16 -3.55 -6.15
N SER A 128 -18.35 -4.08 -5.86
CA SER A 128 -18.99 -5.15 -6.64
C SER A 128 -19.43 -4.74 -8.05
N TYR A 129 -19.21 -3.48 -8.47
CA TYR A 129 -19.55 -2.99 -9.81
C TYR A 129 -18.56 -1.91 -10.25
N VAL A 130 -17.90 -2.12 -11.40
CA VAL A 130 -17.29 -1.02 -12.17
C VAL A 130 -18.45 -0.23 -12.76
N VAL A 131 -18.92 0.81 -12.06
CA VAL A 131 -19.88 1.74 -12.65
C VAL A 131 -19.11 2.51 -13.72
N HIS A 132 -19.44 2.26 -14.98
CA HIS A 132 -19.00 3.07 -16.11
C HIS A 132 -19.60 4.47 -15.94
N LEU A 133 -18.94 5.34 -15.18
CA LEU A 133 -19.25 6.76 -15.15
C LEU A 133 -18.44 7.43 -16.25
N ASN A 134 -19.12 7.77 -17.34
CA ASN A 134 -18.62 8.70 -18.35
C ASN A 134 -18.41 10.07 -17.71
N THR A 135 -17.21 10.34 -17.18
CA THR A 135 -16.57 11.67 -17.15
C THR A 135 -15.11 11.56 -16.67
N PHE A 136 -14.19 12.10 -17.48
CA PHE A 136 -12.73 12.23 -17.30
C PHE A 136 -12.29 12.95 -16.00
N PRO A 137 -10.97 13.03 -15.71
CA PRO A 137 -10.00 12.00 -15.31
C PRO A 137 -9.58 12.23 -13.84
N PHE A 138 -8.65 11.44 -13.29
CA PHE A 138 -7.72 11.73 -12.18
C PHE A 138 -7.55 10.51 -11.27
N ILE A 139 -6.37 9.90 -11.42
CA ILE A 139 -5.78 8.92 -10.53
C ILE A 139 -5.62 9.58 -9.16
N PHE A 140 -6.38 9.14 -8.15
CA PHE A 140 -6.11 9.48 -6.76
C PHE A 140 -5.52 8.27 -6.04
N LEU A 141 -4.24 8.41 -5.71
CA LEU A 141 -3.42 7.46 -4.98
C LEU A 141 -3.38 7.92 -3.52
N SER A 142 -4.38 7.54 -2.72
CA SER A 142 -4.41 7.89 -1.30
C SER A 142 -3.96 6.69 -0.48
N PHE A 143 -2.75 6.79 0.08
CA PHE A 143 -2.25 5.96 1.17
C PHE A 143 -2.58 6.69 2.47
N LEU A 144 -3.21 6.03 3.43
CA LEU A 144 -3.56 6.59 4.73
C LEU A 144 -2.84 5.76 5.80
N LEU A 145 -1.84 6.34 6.46
CA LEU A 145 -1.37 5.84 7.74
C LEU A 145 -2.22 6.50 8.83
N CYS A 146 -2.90 5.74 9.68
CA CYS A 146 -3.70 6.27 10.80
C CYS A 146 -3.12 5.75 12.12
N SER A 147 -2.85 6.62 13.09
CA SER A 147 -2.39 6.25 14.44
C SER A 147 -3.46 6.56 15.49
N ASN A 148 -3.81 5.58 16.32
CA ASN A 148 -4.82 5.75 17.38
C ASN A 148 -4.15 6.08 18.72
N GLU A 149 -3.81 7.35 18.97
CA GLU A 149 -3.50 7.81 20.33
C GLU A 149 -4.30 9.06 20.70
N MET A 150 -5.24 8.86 21.62
CA MET A 150 -5.95 9.91 22.33
C MET A 150 -5.08 10.35 23.52
N LYS A 151 -4.23 11.36 23.34
CA LYS A 151 -3.57 12.02 24.47
C LYS A 151 -4.60 12.90 25.17
N MET A 152 -4.93 12.57 26.42
CA MET A 152 -5.60 13.48 27.36
C MET A 152 -4.64 14.58 27.82
#